data_AF-A0A4R5V4D1-F1
#
_entry.id   AF-A0A4R5V4D1-F1
#
_cell.length_a   1.000
_cell.length_b   1.000
_cell.length_c   1.000
_cell.angle_alpha   90.00
_cell.angle_beta   90.00
_cell.angle_gamma   90.00
#
_symmetry.space_group_name_H-M   'P 1'
#
loop_
_entity.id
_entity.type
_entity.pdbx_description
1 polymer ?
#
loop_
_entity_poly.entity_id
_entity_poly.type
_entity_poly.pdbx_seq_one_letter_code
_entity_poly.pdbx_strand_id
1 'polypeptide(L)'
;MLRGVPPIPRLLGLTALIPFLWGAATYLNGDLAAWGASHLGPRFVGPYVQLFFGSVLLSFMSGALFAFATRGGGPAGAAAHVLAALPAIWAFAMTGGGPVSAAMNLIFGFAGLLLLDLAFAYWRLAPPWWMRLRLPMAVVILACLAVGVVL
;
A
#
# COMPACT_ATOMS: atom_id res chain seq x y z
N MET A 1 10.30 15.58 4.04
CA MET A 1 9.24 14.73 4.64
C MET A 1 9.80 13.68 5.61
N LEU A 2 10.84 12.91 5.27
CA LEU A 2 11.32 11.76 6.08
C LEU A 2 12.21 12.07 7.31
N ARG A 3 12.43 13.35 7.66
CA ARG A 3 13.26 13.72 8.83
C ARG A 3 12.60 13.22 10.13
N GLY A 4 13.39 12.54 10.97
CA GLY A 4 12.93 11.96 12.24
C GLY A 4 12.24 10.59 12.13
N VAL A 5 12.15 10.00 10.94
CA VAL A 5 11.73 8.59 10.78
C VAL A 5 12.90 7.68 11.16
N PRO A 6 12.74 6.64 11.99
CA PRO A 6 13.82 5.73 12.32
C PRO A 6 14.41 5.04 11.07
N PRO A 7 15.72 4.72 11.02
CA PRO A 7 16.38 4.25 9.81
C PRO A 7 15.77 2.97 9.22
N ILE A 8 15.46 1.98 10.06
CA ILE A 8 14.95 0.68 9.59
C ILE A 8 13.52 0.79 9.00
N PRO A 9 12.52 1.38 9.68
CA PRO A 9 11.21 1.66 9.07
C PRO A 9 11.31 2.47 7.77
N ARG A 10 12.22 3.45 7.71
CA ARG A 10 12.44 4.24 6.50
C ARG A 10 12.96 3.36 5.36
N LEU A 11 13.98 2.55 5.61
CA LEU A 11 14.56 1.65 4.62
C LEU A 11 13.52 0.67 4.10
N LEU A 12 12.84 -0.05 5.01
CA LEU A 12 11.81 -1.03 4.64
C LEU A 12 10.65 -0.39 3.88
N GLY A 13 10.21 0.80 4.29
CA GLY A 13 9.18 1.55 3.59
C GLY A 13 9.57 1.95 2.17
N LEU A 14 10.82 2.36 1.95
CA LEU A 14 11.32 2.69 0.62
C LEU A 14 11.49 1.44 -0.25
N THR A 15 12.00 0.34 0.32
CA THR A 15 12.13 -0.94 -0.39
C THR A 15 10.77 -1.49 -0.82
N ALA A 16 9.72 -1.27 -0.02
CA ALA A 16 8.35 -1.67 -0.39
C ALA A 16 7.80 -0.91 -1.62
N LEU A 17 8.43 0.17 -2.07
CA LEU A 17 8.01 0.89 -3.29
C LEU A 17 8.53 0.25 -4.57
N ILE A 18 9.54 -0.63 -4.48
CA ILE A 18 10.21 -1.23 -5.64
C ILE A 18 9.22 -1.95 -6.57
N PRO A 19 8.30 -2.81 -6.10
CA PRO A 19 7.37 -3.52 -7.00
C PRO A 19 6.42 -2.58 -7.74
N PHE A 20 6.05 -1.44 -7.14
CA PHE A 20 5.17 -0.45 -7.77
C PHE A 20 5.90 0.32 -8.86
N LEU A 21 7.10 0.81 -8.57
CA LEU A 21 7.95 1.53 -9.52
C LEU A 21 8.33 0.63 -10.69
N TRP A 22 8.70 -0.62 -10.41
CA TRP A 22 9.02 -1.62 -11.42
C TRP A 22 7.81 -1.89 -12.33
N GLY A 23 6.64 -2.17 -11.75
CA GLY A 23 5.43 -2.39 -12.52
C GLY A 23 5.08 -1.20 -13.43
N ALA A 24 5.18 0.04 -12.92
CA ALA A 24 4.94 1.25 -13.70
C ALA A 24 5.98 1.43 -14.82
N ALA A 25 7.25 1.13 -14.57
CA ALA A 25 8.29 1.18 -15.60
C ALA A 25 8.03 0.16 -16.72
N THR A 26 7.58 -1.05 -16.38
CA THR A 26 7.21 -2.06 -17.37
C THR A 26 5.91 -1.73 -18.12
N TYR A 27 5.02 -0.92 -17.56
CA TYR A 27 3.90 -0.36 -18.31
C TYR A 27 4.35 0.65 -19.38
N LEU A 28 5.36 1.46 -19.04
CA LEU A 28 5.86 2.53 -19.90
C LEU A 28 6.85 2.04 -20.96
N ASN A 29 7.42 0.85 -20.81
CA ASN A 29 8.45 0.31 -21.69
C ASN A 29 8.23 -1.18 -21.99
N GLY A 30 7.86 -1.47 -23.23
CA GLY A 30 7.58 -2.83 -23.70
C GLY A 30 8.80 -3.75 -23.71
N ASP A 31 9.99 -3.25 -24.02
CA ASP A 31 11.23 -4.03 -24.00
C ASP A 31 11.59 -4.44 -22.56
N LEU A 32 11.41 -3.52 -21.61
CA LEU A 32 11.59 -3.79 -20.19
C LEU A 32 10.57 -4.81 -19.68
N ALA A 33 9.32 -4.72 -20.14
CA ALA A 33 8.30 -5.72 -19.84
C ALA A 33 8.64 -7.11 -20.39
N ALA A 34 9.11 -7.20 -21.65
CA ALA A 34 9.52 -8.45 -22.27
C ALA A 34 10.74 -9.06 -21.57
N TRP A 35 11.73 -8.24 -21.21
CA TRP A 35 12.87 -8.66 -20.42
C TRP A 35 12.44 -9.18 -19.05
N GLY A 36 11.59 -8.44 -18.34
CA GLY A 36 11.08 -8.83 -17.02
C GLY A 36 10.28 -10.13 -17.07
N ALA A 37 9.43 -10.29 -18.08
CA ALA A 37 8.63 -11.50 -18.27
C ALA A 37 9.51 -12.74 -18.51
N SER A 38 10.61 -12.60 -19.25
CA SER A 38 11.52 -13.71 -19.56
C SER A 38 12.47 -14.07 -18.41
N HIS A 39 12.93 -13.11 -17.61
CA HIS A 39 13.94 -13.33 -16.56
C HIS A 39 13.35 -13.47 -15.15
N LEU A 40 12.32 -12.68 -14.83
CA LEU A 40 11.67 -12.70 -13.51
C LEU A 40 10.38 -13.51 -13.53
N GLY A 41 9.76 -13.65 -14.71
CA GLY A 41 8.52 -14.34 -14.94
C GLY A 41 7.36 -13.38 -15.20
N PRO A 42 6.32 -13.82 -15.95
CA PRO A 42 5.23 -12.95 -16.42
C PRO A 42 4.36 -12.37 -15.29
N ARG A 43 4.40 -12.96 -14.09
CA ARG A 43 3.70 -12.43 -12.90
C ARG A 43 4.39 -11.19 -12.31
N PHE A 44 5.65 -10.96 -12.65
CA PHE A 44 6.46 -9.88 -12.08
C PHE A 44 6.58 -8.67 -13.00
N VAL A 45 5.65 -8.47 -13.94
CA VAL A 45 5.62 -7.30 -14.84
C VAL A 45 4.23 -6.69 -14.94
N GLY A 46 4.18 -5.42 -15.34
CA GLY A 46 2.98 -4.65 -15.62
C GLY A 46 1.98 -4.65 -14.45
N PRO A 47 0.69 -4.91 -14.71
CA PRO A 47 -0.33 -4.90 -13.66
C PRO A 47 -0.09 -5.98 -12.62
N TYR A 48 0.34 -7.17 -13.03
CA TYR A 48 0.33 -8.34 -12.15
C TYR A 48 1.18 -8.14 -10.90
N VAL A 49 2.37 -7.57 -11.06
CA VAL A 49 3.27 -7.29 -9.92
C VAL A 49 2.70 -6.23 -8.99
N GLN A 50 2.11 -5.17 -9.55
CA GLN A 50 1.53 -4.07 -8.75
C GLN A 50 0.27 -4.51 -8.01
N LEU A 51 -0.60 -5.28 -8.66
CA LEU A 51 -1.85 -5.76 -8.08
C LEU A 51 -1.57 -6.78 -6.99
N PHE A 52 -0.72 -7.77 -7.28
CA PHE A 52 -0.37 -8.81 -6.31
C PHE A 52 0.30 -8.20 -5.08
N PHE A 53 1.36 -7.41 -5.28
CA PHE A 53 2.07 -6.80 -4.17
C PHE A 53 1.23 -5.72 -3.47
N GLY A 54 0.38 -5.02 -4.22
CA GLY A 54 -0.58 -4.04 -3.69
C GLY A 54 -1.54 -4.66 -2.67
N SER A 55 -2.15 -5.79 -3.00
CA SER A 55 -3.03 -6.52 -2.07
C SER A 55 -2.28 -7.03 -0.83
N VAL A 56 -1.06 -7.55 -1.03
CA VAL A 56 -0.18 -8.01 0.07
C VAL A 56 0.17 -6.85 1.00
N LEU A 57 0.60 -5.71 0.44
CA LEU A 57 0.98 -4.54 1.22
C LEU A 57 -0.23 -3.92 1.94
N LEU A 58 -1.38 -3.82 1.28
CA LEU A 58 -2.61 -3.30 1.89
C LEU A 58 -3.03 -4.17 3.09
N SER A 59 -2.94 -5.50 2.95
CA SER A 59 -3.20 -6.45 4.04
C SER A 59 -2.15 -6.39 5.15
N PHE A 60 -0.87 -6.23 4.82
CA PHE A 60 0.20 -6.03 5.80
C PHE A 60 -0.06 -4.78 6.66
N MET A 61 -0.53 -3.71 6.05
CA MET A 61 -0.85 -2.46 6.74
C MET A 61 -2.04 -2.60 7.69
N SER A 62 -3.01 -3.46 7.38
CA SER A 62 -4.06 -3.86 8.33
C SER A 62 -3.46 -4.42 9.61
N GLY A 63 -2.47 -5.33 9.51
CA GLY A 63 -1.75 -5.86 10.66
C GLY A 63 -0.99 -4.77 11.46
N ALA A 64 -0.38 -3.80 10.77
CA ALA A 64 0.30 -2.69 11.43
C ALA A 64 -0.67 -1.79 12.23
N LEU A 65 -1.84 -1.46 11.64
CA LEU A 65 -2.89 -0.71 12.34
C LEU A 65 -3.46 -1.53 13.51
N PHE A 66 -3.62 -2.84 13.35
CA PHE A 66 -4.11 -3.71 14.41
C PHE A 66 -3.17 -3.68 15.62
N ALA A 67 -1.85 -3.72 15.37
CA ALA A 67 -0.86 -3.56 16.44
C ALA A 67 -0.95 -2.19 17.13
N PHE A 68 -1.27 -1.10 16.41
CA PHE A 68 -1.47 0.21 17.02
C PHE A 68 -2.75 0.29 17.86
N ALA A 69 -3.81 -0.39 17.44
CA ALA A 69 -5.08 -0.43 18.15
C ALA A 69 -4.94 -1.01 19.57
N THR A 70 -3.93 -1.86 19.82
CA THR A 70 -3.61 -2.40 21.17
C THR A 70 -3.23 -1.32 22.18
N ARG A 71 -2.81 -0.13 21.73
CA ARG A 71 -2.54 1.02 22.62
C ARG A 71 -3.82 1.71 23.11
N GLY A 72 -4.96 1.45 22.47
CA GLY A 72 -6.26 1.98 22.85
C GLY A 72 -6.94 1.09 23.90
N GLY A 73 -7.72 1.70 24.79
CA GLY A 73 -8.52 0.99 25.80
C GLY A 73 -10.03 1.15 25.58
N GLY A 74 -10.81 0.26 26.21
CA GLY A 74 -12.26 0.34 26.24
C GLY A 74 -12.91 0.32 24.84
N PRO A 75 -14.09 0.97 24.69
CA PRO A 75 -14.83 1.00 23.41
C PRO A 75 -14.04 1.62 22.25
N ALA A 76 -13.20 2.62 22.51
CA ALA A 76 -12.37 3.26 21.49
C ALA A 76 -11.29 2.31 20.95
N GLY A 77 -10.69 1.49 21.81
CA GLY A 77 -9.77 0.43 21.41
C GLY A 77 -10.47 -0.62 20.52
N ALA A 78 -11.68 -1.05 20.89
CA ALA A 78 -12.45 -1.99 20.07
C ALA A 78 -12.75 -1.44 18.67
N ALA A 79 -13.21 -0.19 18.58
CA ALA A 79 -13.45 0.48 17.31
C ALA A 79 -12.17 0.58 16.46
N ALA A 80 -11.02 0.88 17.07
CA ALA A 80 -9.74 0.92 16.35
C ALA A 80 -9.36 -0.45 15.76
N HIS A 81 -9.59 -1.56 16.47
CA HIS A 81 -9.32 -2.90 15.93
C HIS A 81 -10.22 -3.24 14.73
N VAL A 82 -11.51 -2.86 14.79
CA VAL A 82 -12.43 -3.04 13.65
C VAL A 82 -11.97 -2.23 12.44
N LEU A 83 -11.62 -0.96 12.65
CA LEU A 83 -11.11 -0.10 11.58
C LEU A 83 -9.79 -0.63 10.99
N ALA A 84 -8.92 -1.19 11.83
CA ALA A 84 -7.66 -1.79 11.40
C ALA A 84 -7.85 -3.00 10.48
N ALA A 85 -8.95 -3.74 10.57
CA ALA A 85 -9.22 -4.90 9.72
C ALA A 85 -9.67 -4.52 8.29
N LEU A 86 -10.21 -3.31 8.10
CA LEU A 86 -10.78 -2.86 6.83
C LEU A 86 -9.84 -2.99 5.63
N PRO A 87 -8.54 -2.65 5.68
CA PRO A 87 -7.66 -2.74 4.52
C PRO A 87 -7.48 -4.18 4.01
N ALA A 88 -7.40 -5.17 4.92
CA ALA A 88 -7.26 -6.58 4.53
C ALA A 88 -8.57 -7.10 3.90
N ILE A 89 -9.72 -6.77 4.49
CA ILE A 89 -11.04 -7.13 3.95
C ILE A 89 -11.24 -6.48 2.57
N TRP A 90 -10.83 -5.22 2.42
CA TRP A 90 -10.89 -4.51 1.13
C TRP A 90 -10.02 -5.18 0.08
N ALA A 91 -8.76 -5.52 0.43
CA ALA A 91 -7.87 -6.25 -0.49
C ALA A 91 -8.51 -7.57 -0.94
N PHE A 92 -9.05 -8.36 -0.02
CA PHE A 92 -9.70 -9.63 -0.33
C PHE A 92 -10.93 -9.47 -1.23
N ALA A 93 -11.81 -8.52 -0.92
CA ALA A 93 -13.10 -8.38 -1.60
C ALA A 93 -13.00 -7.64 -2.94
N MET A 94 -12.08 -6.67 -3.07
CA MET A 94 -12.11 -5.69 -4.16
C MET A 94 -11.01 -5.89 -5.22
N THR A 95 -10.01 -6.74 -5.03
CA THR A 95 -8.97 -6.96 -6.06
C THR A 95 -9.32 -8.01 -7.12
N GLY A 96 -10.62 -8.16 -7.42
CA GLY A 96 -11.14 -9.00 -8.52
C GLY A 96 -11.65 -8.17 -9.71
N GLY A 97 -12.07 -8.85 -10.79
CA GLY A 97 -12.75 -8.19 -11.91
C GLY A 97 -11.84 -7.59 -12.99
N GLY A 98 -10.59 -8.04 -13.08
CA GLY A 98 -9.64 -7.63 -14.14
C GLY A 98 -8.67 -6.51 -13.70
N PRO A 99 -7.61 -6.24 -14.51
CA PRO A 99 -6.49 -5.42 -14.07
C PRO A 99 -6.84 -3.97 -13.73
N VAL A 100 -7.65 -3.31 -14.56
CA VAL A 100 -8.03 -1.89 -14.38
C VAL A 100 -8.93 -1.72 -13.15
N SER A 101 -9.96 -2.55 -13.02
CA SER A 101 -10.87 -2.53 -11.85
C SER A 101 -10.11 -2.80 -10.54
N ALA A 102 -9.24 -3.83 -10.54
CA ALA A 102 -8.42 -4.14 -9.37
C ALA A 102 -7.44 -3.00 -9.02
N ALA A 103 -6.85 -2.34 -10.02
CA ALA A 103 -5.96 -1.20 -9.81
C ALA A 103 -6.72 0.00 -9.22
N MET A 104 -7.90 0.34 -9.77
CA MET A 104 -8.77 1.38 -9.22
C MET A 104 -9.17 1.07 -7.77
N ASN A 105 -9.54 -0.17 -7.48
CA ASN A 105 -9.88 -0.59 -6.12
C ASN A 105 -8.69 -0.51 -5.17
N LEU A 106 -7.48 -0.83 -5.61
CA LEU A 106 -6.27 -0.63 -4.79
C LEU A 106 -5.96 0.86 -4.57
N ILE A 107 -6.19 1.73 -5.56
CA ILE A 107 -6.07 3.18 -5.39
C ILE A 107 -7.02 3.66 -4.27
N PHE A 108 -8.29 3.28 -4.32
CA PHE A 108 -9.24 3.60 -3.25
C PHE A 108 -8.85 2.96 -1.92
N GLY A 109 -8.33 1.72 -1.93
CA GLY A 109 -7.85 1.03 -0.74
C GLY A 109 -6.68 1.75 -0.06
N PHE A 110 -5.67 2.17 -0.82
CA PHE A 110 -4.53 2.93 -0.28
C PHE A 110 -4.89 4.36 0.13
N ALA A 111 -5.81 5.02 -0.59
CA ALA A 111 -6.34 6.32 -0.18
C ALA A 111 -7.13 6.22 1.13
N GLY A 112 -8.02 5.23 1.25
CA GLY A 112 -8.75 4.94 2.49
C GLY A 112 -7.81 4.56 3.63
N LEU A 113 -6.77 3.76 3.36
CA LEU A 113 -5.74 3.45 4.34
C LEU A 113 -5.01 4.70 4.82
N LEU A 114 -4.72 5.68 3.96
CA LEU A 114 -4.10 6.93 4.38
C LEU A 114 -5.00 7.74 5.32
N LEU A 115 -6.32 7.70 5.12
CA LEU A 115 -7.29 8.30 6.05
C LEU A 115 -7.30 7.57 7.41
N LEU A 116 -7.20 6.24 7.40
CA LEU A 116 -7.05 5.46 8.63
C LEU A 116 -5.72 5.76 9.33
N ASP A 117 -4.61 5.86 8.59
CA ASP A 117 -3.30 6.25 9.12
C ASP A 117 -3.38 7.63 9.83
N LEU A 118 -4.10 8.58 9.24
CA LEU A 118 -4.37 9.90 9.83
C LEU A 118 -5.22 9.80 11.10
N ALA A 119 -6.30 9.02 11.10
CA ALA A 119 -7.14 8.83 12.28
C ALA A 119 -6.36 8.21 13.45
N PHE A 120 -5.55 7.19 13.18
CA PHE A 120 -4.69 6.55 14.19
C PHE A 120 -3.59 7.48 14.71
N ALA A 121 -3.05 8.35 13.85
CA ALA A 121 -2.11 9.38 14.27
C ALA A 121 -2.81 10.44 15.15
N TYR A 122 -4.02 10.86 14.78
CA TYR A 122 -4.82 11.83 15.54
C TYR A 122 -5.19 11.31 16.92
N TRP A 123 -5.59 10.04 17.03
CA TRP A 123 -5.85 9.35 18.30
C TRP A 123 -4.59 8.99 19.09
N ARG A 124 -3.40 9.39 18.60
CA ARG A 124 -2.09 9.09 19.21
C ARG A 124 -1.83 7.59 19.40
N LEU A 125 -2.48 6.76 18.59
CA LEU A 125 -2.24 5.31 18.54
C LEU A 125 -1.03 5.01 17.67
N ALA A 126 -0.79 5.78 16.61
CA ALA A 126 0.39 5.62 15.76
C ALA A 126 1.60 6.41 16.30
N PRO A 127 2.85 5.97 16.02
CA PRO A 127 4.05 6.74 16.35
C PRO A 127 4.07 8.13 15.67
N PRO A 128 4.70 9.15 16.27
CA PRO A 128 4.69 10.53 15.74
C PRO A 128 5.38 10.69 14.39
N TRP A 129 6.24 9.74 14.00
CA TRP A 129 6.92 9.71 12.70
C TRP A 129 6.12 8.97 11.62
N TRP A 130 5.02 8.29 11.95
CA TRP A 130 4.27 7.42 11.05
C TRP A 130 3.84 8.14 9.78
N MET A 131 3.12 9.25 9.92
CA MET A 131 2.62 10.03 8.77
C MET A 131 3.73 10.62 7.91
N ARG A 132 4.90 10.91 8.49
CA ARG A 132 6.06 11.41 7.74
C ARG A 132 6.60 10.39 6.74
N LEU A 133 6.41 9.09 7.04
CA LEU A 133 6.77 7.98 6.17
C LEU A 133 5.61 7.60 5.25
N ARG A 134 4.41 7.46 5.79
CA ARG A 134 3.23 6.95 5.06
C ARG A 134 2.79 7.86 3.93
N LEU A 135 2.78 9.18 4.14
CA LEU A 135 2.33 10.13 3.12
C LEU A 135 3.12 10.05 1.80
N PRO A 136 4.47 10.17 1.78
CA PRO A 136 5.22 10.05 0.53
C PRO A 136 5.10 8.65 -0.10
N MET A 137 5.04 7.59 0.72
CA MET A 137 4.82 6.23 0.20
C MET A 137 3.47 6.11 -0.51
N ALA A 138 2.40 6.59 0.12
CA ALA A 138 1.06 6.56 -0.47
C ALA A 138 1.02 7.34 -1.79
N VAL A 139 1.62 8.53 -1.85
CA VAL A 139 1.70 9.32 -3.09
C VAL A 139 2.38 8.53 -4.21
N VAL A 140 3.53 7.90 -3.95
CA VAL A 140 4.24 7.10 -4.95
C VAL A 140 3.43 5.89 -5.38
N ILE A 141 2.82 5.16 -4.44
CA ILE A 141 1.99 3.99 -4.73
C ILE A 141 0.79 4.37 -5.62
N LEU A 142 0.07 5.43 -5.24
CA LEU A 142 -1.10 5.90 -6.00
C LEU A 142 -0.70 6.36 -7.40
N ALA A 143 0.41 7.08 -7.54
CA ALA A 143 0.92 7.50 -8.84
C ALA A 143 1.30 6.28 -9.71
N CYS A 144 1.97 5.27 -9.15
CA CYS A 144 2.35 4.07 -9.88
C CYS A 144 1.14 3.23 -10.31
N LEU A 145 0.12 3.12 -9.46
CA LEU A 145 -1.12 2.41 -9.80
C LEU A 145 -1.94 3.17 -10.85
N ALA A 146 -1.92 4.51 -10.80
CA ALA A 146 -2.62 5.33 -11.79
C ALA A 146 -2.07 5.12 -13.21
N VAL A 147 -0.77 4.85 -13.37
CA VAL A 147 -0.17 4.50 -14.67
C VAL A 147 -0.90 3.33 -15.31
N GLY A 148 -1.18 2.25 -14.57
CA GLY A 148 -1.86 1.07 -15.09
C GLY A 148 -3.37 1.22 -15.27
N VAL A 149 -3.96 2.34 -14.84
CA VAL A 149 -5.38 2.69 -15.07
C VAL A 149 -5.53 3.59 -16.30
N VAL A 150 -4.53 4.44 -16.57
CA VAL A 150 -4.58 5.44 -17.64
C VAL A 150 -4.02 4.93 -18.97
N LEU A 151 -3.07 3.98 -18.93
CA LEU A 151 -2.45 3.35 -20.10
C LEU A 151 -3.07 1.97 -20.39
#